data_AF-A0A7C3H768-F1
#
_entry.id   AF-A0A7C3H768-F1
#
_cell.length_a   1.000
_cell.length_b   1.000
_cell.length_c   1.000
_cell.angle_alpha   90.00
_cell.angle_beta   90.00
_cell.angle_gamma   90.00
#
_symmetry.space_group_name_H-M   'P 1'
#
loop_
_entity.id
_entity.type
_entity.pdbx_description
1 polymer ?
#
loop_
_entity_poly.entity_id
_entity_poly.type
_entity_poly.pdbx_seq_one_letter_code
_entity_poly.pdbx_strand_id
1 'polypeptide(L)'
;MDGILSGLSSLTQGLSMPEYGFYLQAFIGFLAIVNPMGAVPVFLALTADRSHRERCTIARVAALTVLVVLLAALWVGDAVLRFFGIGIPAFRVGG
;
A
#
# COMPACT_ATOMS: atom_id res chain seq x y z
N MET A 1 -35.46 -16.74 25.75
CA MET A 1 -35.24 -15.65 24.76
C MET A 1 -33.82 -15.66 24.21
N ASP A 2 -32.88 -16.37 24.85
CA ASP A 2 -31.44 -16.31 24.58
C ASP A 2 -31.01 -17.15 23.35
N GLY A 3 -31.77 -18.19 22.99
CA GLY A 3 -31.49 -19.05 21.84
C GLY A 3 -31.77 -18.43 20.47
N ILE A 4 -32.64 -17.41 20.39
CA ILE A 4 -32.91 -16.68 19.13
C ILE A 4 -31.80 -15.64 18.87
N LEU A 5 -31.30 -15.01 19.94
CA LEU A 5 -30.19 -14.05 19.88
C LEU A 5 -28.85 -14.73 19.54
N SER A 6 -28.60 -15.93 20.05
CA SER A 6 -27.41 -16.71 19.68
C SER A 6 -27.43 -17.15 18.22
N GLY A 7 -28.59 -17.56 17.69
CA GLY A 7 -28.77 -17.88 16.27
C GLY A 7 -28.54 -16.68 15.34
N LEU A 8 -29.00 -15.49 15.74
CA LEU A 8 -28.75 -14.23 15.01
C LEU A 8 -27.27 -13.82 15.04
N SER A 9 -26.56 -14.07 16.15
CA SER A 9 -25.11 -13.83 16.24
C SER A 9 -24.30 -14.74 15.31
N SER A 10 -24.70 -16.02 15.14
CA SER A 10 -24.05 -16.94 14.20
C SER A 10 -24.34 -16.61 12.72
N LEU A 11 -25.53 -16.08 12.42
CA LEU A 11 -25.90 -15.65 11.07
C LEU A 11 -25.18 -14.37 10.65
N THR A 12 -24.88 -13.48 11.60
CA THR A 12 -24.09 -12.27 11.37
C THR A 12 -22.58 -12.55 11.30
N GLN A 13 -22.08 -13.57 12.00
CA GLN A 13 -20.69 -14.02 11.88
C GLN A 13 -20.37 -14.64 10.51
N GLY A 14 -21.34 -15.32 9.88
CA GLY A 14 -21.24 -15.83 8.50
C GLY A 14 -21.32 -14.74 7.42
N LEU A 15 -21.69 -13.51 7.78
CA LEU A 15 -21.70 -12.30 6.95
C LEU A 15 -20.41 -11.47 7.15
N SER A 16 -19.33 -12.08 7.64
CA SER A 16 -18.00 -11.46 7.68
C SER A 16 -17.63 -10.98 6.27
N MET A 17 -17.47 -9.66 6.13
CA MET A 17 -17.17 -8.99 4.85
C MET A 17 -16.03 -9.73 4.14
N PRO A 18 -16.20 -10.07 2.86
CA PRO A 18 -15.27 -10.93 2.16
C PRO A 18 -13.85 -10.33 2.19
N GLU A 19 -12.83 -11.17 2.43
CA GLU A 19 -11.42 -10.76 2.55
C GLU A 19 -10.93 -9.85 1.42
N TYR A 20 -11.57 -9.92 0.24
CA TYR A 20 -11.36 -9.02 -0.90
C TYR A 20 -11.40 -7.53 -0.55
N GLY A 21 -12.23 -7.11 0.41
CA GLY A 21 -12.31 -5.71 0.84
C GLY A 21 -10.98 -5.18 1.41
N PHE A 22 -10.31 -6.00 2.23
CA PHE A 22 -9.00 -5.65 2.81
C PHE A 22 -7.94 -5.49 1.72
N TYR A 23 -7.86 -6.43 0.78
CA TYR A 23 -6.90 -6.36 -0.33
C TYR A 23 -7.16 -5.16 -1.24
N LEU A 24 -8.42 -4.83 -1.52
CA LEU A 24 -8.78 -3.66 -2.31
C LEU A 24 -8.38 -2.36 -1.60
N GLN A 25 -8.62 -2.26 -0.30
CA GLN A 25 -8.26 -1.08 0.49
C GLN A 25 -6.73 -0.91 0.58
N ALA A 26 -6.00 -2.00 0.76
CA ALA A 26 -4.54 -2.00 0.71
C ALA A 26 -4.01 -1.59 -0.68
N PHE A 27 -4.63 -2.08 -1.76
CA PHE A 27 -4.28 -1.70 -3.13
C PHE A 27 -4.53 -0.22 -3.42
N ILE A 28 -5.67 0.32 -2.99
CA ILE A 28 -5.98 1.75 -3.12
C ILE A 28 -4.96 2.58 -2.31
N GLY A 29 -4.64 2.16 -1.08
CA GLY A 29 -3.61 2.82 -0.26
C GLY A 29 -2.23 2.80 -0.93
N PHE A 30 -1.85 1.68 -1.55
CA PHE A 30 -0.61 1.57 -2.32
C PHE A 30 -0.60 2.52 -3.53
N LEU A 31 -1.70 2.61 -4.29
CA LEU A 31 -1.81 3.55 -5.41
C LEU A 31 -1.71 5.02 -4.93
N ALA A 32 -2.29 5.34 -3.77
CA ALA A 32 -2.19 6.67 -3.18
C ALA A 32 -0.74 7.02 -2.78
N ILE A 33 -0.01 6.06 -2.19
CA ILE A 33 1.39 6.24 -1.78
C ILE A 33 2.32 6.38 -3.00
N VAL A 34 2.18 5.50 -4.00
CA VAL A 34 3.02 5.52 -5.21
C VAL A 34 2.69 6.72 -6.11
N ASN A 35 1.44 7.19 -6.08
CA ASN A 35 0.94 8.30 -6.89
C ASN A 35 1.37 8.23 -8.37
N PRO A 36 1.00 7.15 -9.10
CA PRO A 36 1.44 6.97 -10.48
C PRO A 36 0.96 8.10 -11.41
N MET A 37 -0.23 8.65 -11.15
CA MET A 37 -0.80 9.74 -11.93
C MET A 37 0.03 11.02 -11.84
N GLY A 38 0.64 11.31 -10.69
CA GLY A 38 1.60 12.40 -10.54
C GLY A 38 2.98 12.06 -11.10
N ALA A 39 3.42 10.80 -10.95
CA ALA A 39 4.76 10.38 -11.37
C ALA A 39 4.94 10.35 -12.90
N VAL A 40 3.92 9.94 -13.66
CA VAL A 40 3.99 9.84 -15.14
C VAL A 40 4.32 11.17 -15.83
N PRO A 41 3.60 12.29 -15.60
CA PRO A 41 3.92 13.57 -16.24
C PRO A 41 5.26 14.13 -15.77
N VAL A 42 5.63 13.93 -14.50
CA VAL A 42 6.95 14.32 -13.98
C VAL A 42 8.07 13.55 -14.68
N PHE A 43 7.92 12.23 -14.83
CA PHE A 43 8.88 11.41 -15.56
C PHE A 43 8.99 11.81 -17.04
N LEU A 44 7.85 12.05 -17.70
CA LEU A 44 7.80 12.57 -19.08
C LEU A 44 8.57 13.89 -19.22
N ALA A 45 8.33 14.84 -18.32
CA ALA A 45 9.00 16.15 -18.35
C ALA A 45 10.52 16.01 -18.12
N LEU A 46 10.94 15.21 -17.14
CA LEU A 46 12.36 14.99 -16.82
C LEU A 46 13.12 14.20 -17.88
N THR A 47 12.42 13.47 -18.74
CA THR A 47 13.02 12.63 -19.80
C THR A 47 12.71 13.12 -21.22
N ALA A 48 12.16 14.33 -21.36
CA ALA A 48 11.72 14.89 -22.65
C ALA A 48 12.87 15.00 -23.67
N ASP A 49 14.06 15.40 -23.21
CA ASP A 49 15.24 15.58 -24.06
C ASP A 49 16.09 14.31 -24.23
N ARG A 50 15.59 13.15 -23.79
CA ARG A 50 16.33 11.88 -23.82
C ARG A 50 15.87 11.01 -24.98
N SER A 51 16.82 10.28 -25.56
CA SER A 51 16.48 9.28 -26.57
C SER A 51 15.59 8.18 -25.97
N HIS A 52 14.80 7.50 -26.80
CA HIS A 52 13.92 6.42 -26.35
C HIS A 52 14.69 5.31 -25.58
N ARG A 53 15.91 5.00 -26.02
CA ARG A 53 16.76 3.99 -25.39
C ARG A 53 17.24 4.40 -24.00
N GLU A 54 17.64 5.66 -23.84
CA GLU A 54 18.02 6.21 -22.52
C GLU A 54 16.81 6.24 -21.59
N ARG A 55 15.65 6.66 -22.11
CA ARG A 55 14.41 6.73 -21.35
C ARG A 55 13.98 5.36 -20.79
N CYS A 56 14.09 4.29 -21.59
CA CYS A 56 13.87 2.92 -21.11
C CYS A 56 14.86 2.49 -20.03
N THR A 57 16.12 2.93 -20.14
CA THR A 57 17.15 2.64 -19.12
C THR A 57 16.83 3.35 -17.81
N ILE A 58 16.48 4.64 -17.87
CA ILE A 58 16.08 5.44 -16.72
C ILE A 58 14.83 4.82 -16.05
N ALA A 59 13.83 4.42 -16.84
CA ALA A 59 12.63 3.76 -16.31
C ALA A 59 12.95 2.47 -15.55
N ARG A 60 13.86 1.62 -16.08
CA ARG A 60 14.29 0.38 -15.41
C ARG A 60 15.04 0.66 -14.12
N VAL A 61 15.96 1.62 -14.13
CA VAL A 61 16.70 2.01 -12.92
C VAL A 61 15.74 2.57 -11.87
N ALA A 62 14.82 3.45 -12.26
CA ALA A 62 13.82 3.99 -11.35
C ALA A 62 12.95 2.88 -10.74
N ALA A 63 12.44 1.95 -11.55
CA ALA A 63 11.65 0.82 -11.07
C ALA A 63 12.45 -0.08 -10.10
N LEU A 64 13.70 -0.38 -10.41
CA LEU A 64 14.58 -1.17 -9.54
C LEU A 64 14.86 -0.44 -8.21
N THR A 65 15.13 0.86 -8.27
CA THR A 65 15.34 1.68 -7.06
C THR A 65 14.09 1.67 -6.18
N VAL A 66 12.90 1.88 -6.74
CA VAL A 66 11.64 1.81 -5.99
C VAL A 66 11.46 0.43 -5.36
N LEU A 67 11.71 -0.65 -6.11
CA LEU A 67 11.64 -2.01 -5.58
C LEU A 67 12.58 -2.22 -4.39
N VAL A 68 13.84 -1.80 -4.50
CA VAL A 68 14.83 -1.94 -3.42
C VAL A 68 14.42 -1.12 -2.19
N VAL A 69 13.92 0.10 -2.38
CA VAL A 69 13.43 0.94 -1.28
C VAL A 69 12.23 0.30 -0.59
N LEU A 70 11.28 -0.26 -1.35
CA LEU A 70 10.12 -0.96 -0.79
C LEU A 70 10.53 -2.22 -0.03
N LEU A 71 11.48 -3.00 -0.55
CA LEU A 71 12.01 -4.17 0.15
C LEU A 71 12.75 -3.75 1.44
N ALA A 72 13.57 -2.71 1.39
CA ALA A 72 14.23 -2.19 2.58
C ALA A 72 13.20 -1.72 3.62
N ALA A 73 12.18 -0.98 3.20
CA ALA A 73 11.09 -0.53 4.06
C ALA A 73 10.27 -1.69 4.63
N LEU A 74 10.08 -2.77 3.88
CA LEU A 74 9.39 -3.97 4.37
C LEU A 74 10.15 -4.62 5.53
N TRP A 75 11.49 -4.70 5.44
CA TRP A 75 12.31 -5.33 6.47
C TRP A 75 12.62 -4.40 7.65
N VAL A 76 12.83 -3.11 7.39
CA VAL A 76 13.28 -2.12 8.37
C VAL A 76 12.12 -1.29 8.95
N GLY A 77 10.94 -1.33 8.33
CA GLY A 77 9.79 -0.49 8.65
C GLY A 77 9.34 -0.60 10.11
N ASP A 78 9.18 -1.81 10.65
CA ASP A 78 8.79 -2.00 12.05
C ASP A 78 9.81 -1.38 13.02
N ALA A 79 11.11 -1.54 12.72
CA ALA A 79 12.18 -0.98 13.54
C ALA A 79 12.13 0.56 13.54
N VAL A 80 11.87 1.18 12.38
CA VAL A 80 11.73 2.64 12.25
C VAL A 80 10.50 3.13 13.02
N LEU A 81 9.36 2.46 12.88
CA LEU A 81 8.13 2.84 13.58
C LEU A 81 8.29 2.76 15.11
N ARG A 82 8.93 1.69 15.59
CA ARG A 82 9.24 1.51 17.02
C ARG A 82 10.25 2.51 17.53
N PHE A 83 11.22 2.95 16.71
CA PHE A 83 12.14 4.03 17.05
C PHE A 83 11.40 5.35 17.33
N PHE A 84 10.36 5.67 16.57
CA PHE A 84 9.52 6.84 16.81
C PHE A 84 8.48 6.67 17.94
N GLY A 85 8.45 5.50 18.61
CA GLY A 85 7.44 5.20 19.63
C GLY A 85 6.03 5.02 19.08
N ILE A 86 5.88 4.96 17.75
CA ILE A 86 4.61 4.76 17.05
C ILE A 86 4.48 3.26 16.80
N GLY A 87 3.83 2.53 17.70
CA GLY A 87 3.52 1.12 17.43
C GLY A 87 2.57 0.99 16.24
N ILE A 88 2.55 -0.19 15.60
CA ILE A 88 1.51 -0.59 14.61
C ILE A 88 0.06 -0.24 15.04
N PRO A 89 -0.32 -0.26 16.34
CA PRO A 89 -1.65 0.19 16.76
C PRO A 89 -1.98 1.65 16.40
N ALA A 90 -1.01 2.56 16.37
CA ALA A 90 -1.26 3.97 16.09
C ALA A 90 -1.69 4.23 14.64
N PHE A 91 -1.18 3.43 13.69
CA PHE A 91 -1.68 3.45 12.30
C PHE A 91 -3.09 2.85 12.16
N ARG A 92 -3.50 2.01 13.11
CA ARG A 92 -4.85 1.40 13.16
C ARG A 92 -5.92 2.34 13.72
N VAL A 93 -5.52 3.41 14.40
CA VAL A 93 -6.41 4.42 15.03
C VAL A 93 -6.55 5.67 14.15
N GLY A 94 -5.61 5.92 13.24
CA GLY A 94 -5.68 7.03 12.28
C GLY A 94 -6.45 6.73 10.99
N GLY A 95 -6.93 5.48 10.83
CA GLY A 95 -7.82 5.05 9.75
C GLY A 95 -9.27 5.02 10.20
#